data_AF-A0A1F5CSZ1-F1
#
_entry.id   AF-A0A1F5CSZ1-F1
#
_cell.length_a   1.000
_cell.length_b   1.000
_cell.length_c   1.000
_cell.angle_alpha   90.00
_cell.angle_beta   90.00
_cell.angle_gamma   90.00
#
_symmetry.space_group_name_H-M   'P 1'
#
loop_
_entity.id
_entity.type
_entity.pdbx_description
1 polymer ?
#
loop_
_entity_poly.entity_id
_entity_poly.type
_entity_poly.pdbx_seq_one_letter_code
_entity_poly.pdbx_strand_id
1 'polypeptide(L)'
;MTNRRCKYCDSPNVIKFGTFQGVQRYWCKDCHRKFTELDTLPKMKTPINEIGSVLNMYYGGMPIDAIQAQLNLQYGKYLSEPAIYKWIVRFTKQAIVKAKDFKPKVGNVWLADETGLNVGNRNIWFWDIIDAKTRYLLASHISVTRTTEDAQILIEKAIRRAGKMPEVVITDKLSAYIEGIDLATGGRAAHIRSKPFTDENSTNIIERFHGTLKQRTRVIHHFRDLETARLLTDGWLIHYNFFKEHESLDNVSPVKHMKMEMPFADWNDIVRHSNLAETARFKFVKPIPMHKPRTKKQKMDAYYRANMRRSRAKKRSIQHTVTVMR
;
A
#
# COMPACT_ATOMS: atom_id res chain seq x y z
N MET A 1 -43.36 -11.65 -14.23
CA MET A 1 -43.22 -10.61 -13.19
C MET A 1 -41.80 -10.69 -12.63
N THR A 2 -41.12 -9.57 -12.37
CA THR A 2 -39.75 -9.58 -11.80
C THR A 2 -39.78 -9.85 -10.30
N ASN A 3 -39.38 -11.05 -9.88
CA ASN A 3 -39.35 -11.47 -8.48
C ASN A 3 -38.26 -10.70 -7.71
N ARG A 4 -38.65 -9.64 -7.00
CA ARG A 4 -37.73 -8.60 -6.50
C ARG A 4 -37.47 -8.72 -5.00
N ARG A 5 -36.26 -9.16 -4.66
CA ARG A 5 -35.79 -9.33 -3.28
C ARG A 5 -35.22 -8.06 -2.65
N CYS A 6 -35.15 -8.01 -1.33
CA CYS A 6 -34.61 -6.89 -0.58
C CYS A 6 -33.08 -6.94 -0.46
N LYS A 7 -32.37 -5.93 -0.97
CA LYS A 7 -30.89 -5.83 -0.93
C LYS A 7 -30.23 -5.73 0.47
N TYR A 8 -30.99 -5.95 1.56
CA TYR A 8 -30.49 -5.95 2.94
C TYR A 8 -30.78 -7.24 3.73
N CYS A 9 -31.66 -8.11 3.24
CA CYS A 9 -32.06 -9.36 3.93
C CYS A 9 -32.55 -10.46 2.98
N ASP A 10 -32.45 -10.25 1.67
CA ASP A 10 -32.94 -11.10 0.57
C ASP A 10 -34.42 -11.51 0.60
N SER A 11 -35.22 -10.95 1.52
CA SER A 11 -36.67 -11.17 1.58
C SER A 11 -37.38 -10.82 0.27
N PRO A 12 -38.33 -11.67 -0.21
CA PRO A 12 -39.20 -11.37 -1.34
C PRO A 12 -40.36 -10.42 -0.98
N ASN A 13 -40.57 -10.08 0.30
CA ASN A 13 -41.71 -9.29 0.79
C ASN A 13 -41.50 -7.78 0.57
N VAL A 14 -41.34 -7.41 -0.70
CA VAL A 14 -40.98 -6.06 -1.16
C VAL A 14 -42.16 -5.40 -1.87
N ILE A 15 -42.51 -4.18 -1.46
CA ILE A 15 -43.52 -3.35 -2.11
C ILE A 15 -42.89 -2.07 -2.69
N LYS A 16 -43.51 -1.52 -3.74
CA LYS A 16 -43.21 -0.14 -4.20
C LYS A 16 -43.55 0.85 -3.09
N PHE A 17 -42.70 1.84 -2.87
CA PHE A 17 -42.85 2.86 -1.83
C PHE A 17 -42.66 4.28 -2.40
N GLY A 18 -43.48 4.64 -3.38
CA GLY A 18 -43.41 5.92 -4.09
C GLY A 18 -42.12 6.13 -4.90
N THR A 19 -41.97 7.34 -5.46
CA THR A 19 -40.79 7.77 -6.21
C THR A 19 -40.13 8.96 -5.52
N PHE A 20 -38.90 9.28 -5.89
CA PHE A 20 -38.21 10.50 -5.46
C PHE A 20 -37.13 10.90 -6.46
N GLN A 21 -37.20 12.12 -6.99
CA GLN A 21 -36.30 12.59 -8.07
C GLN A 21 -36.24 11.58 -9.24
N GLY A 22 -37.42 11.14 -9.72
CA GLY A 22 -37.58 10.10 -10.75
C GLY A 22 -37.34 8.65 -10.29
N VAL A 23 -36.52 8.43 -9.25
CA VAL A 23 -36.14 7.08 -8.81
C VAL A 23 -37.24 6.39 -8.02
N GLN A 24 -37.67 5.21 -8.46
CA GLN A 24 -38.60 4.33 -7.74
C GLN A 24 -37.97 3.80 -6.44
N ARG A 25 -38.69 3.97 -5.33
CA ARG A 25 -38.32 3.45 -4.01
C ARG A 25 -39.11 2.19 -3.68
N TYR A 26 -38.55 1.41 -2.76
CA TYR A 26 -39.06 0.13 -2.29
C TYR A 26 -39.03 0.05 -0.77
N TRP A 27 -39.98 -0.70 -0.20
CA TRP A 27 -40.05 -1.04 1.22
C TRP A 27 -40.06 -2.55 1.38
N CYS A 28 -39.16 -3.08 2.20
CA CYS A 28 -39.23 -4.47 2.65
C CYS A 28 -40.08 -4.55 3.92
N LYS A 29 -41.12 -5.40 3.90
CA LYS A 29 -41.98 -5.62 5.07
C LYS A 29 -41.23 -6.30 6.22
N ASP A 30 -40.28 -7.18 5.93
CA ASP A 30 -39.65 -8.01 6.97
C ASP A 30 -38.55 -7.26 7.74
N CYS A 31 -37.68 -6.53 7.04
CA CYS A 31 -36.58 -5.78 7.67
C CYS A 31 -36.88 -4.29 7.90
N HIS A 32 -38.08 -3.83 7.53
CA HIS A 32 -38.54 -2.44 7.70
C HIS A 32 -37.58 -1.37 7.14
N ARG A 33 -36.96 -1.63 5.98
CA ARG A 33 -36.01 -0.71 5.33
C ARG A 33 -36.51 -0.21 3.98
N LYS A 34 -36.29 1.09 3.74
CA LYS A 34 -36.45 1.75 2.44
C LYS A 34 -35.20 1.54 1.58
N PHE A 35 -35.38 1.19 0.31
CA PHE A 35 -34.29 1.05 -0.66
C PHE A 35 -34.69 1.48 -2.08
N THR A 36 -33.74 1.39 -3.00
CA THR A 36 -33.84 1.65 -4.44
C THR A 36 -33.20 0.49 -5.19
N GLU A 37 -33.52 0.32 -6.48
CA GLU A 37 -32.85 -0.67 -7.34
C GLU A 37 -31.33 -0.45 -7.40
N LEU A 38 -30.92 0.82 -7.42
CA LEU A 38 -29.50 1.18 -7.41
C LEU A 38 -28.80 0.56 -6.21
N ASP A 39 -27.71 -0.17 -6.50
CA ASP A 39 -26.84 -0.81 -5.52
C ASP A 39 -25.93 0.22 -4.84
N THR A 40 -26.55 1.13 -4.09
CA THR A 40 -25.91 2.17 -3.29
C THR A 40 -25.68 1.72 -1.84
N LEU A 41 -24.69 2.33 -1.19
CA LEU A 41 -24.53 2.27 0.26
C LEU A 41 -25.62 3.08 0.98
N PRO A 42 -25.97 2.74 2.24
CA PRO A 42 -26.93 3.52 3.01
C PRO A 42 -26.54 5.00 3.11
N LYS A 43 -27.51 5.89 2.91
CA LYS A 43 -27.36 7.36 2.82
C LYS A 43 -26.56 7.88 1.61
N MET A 44 -26.15 7.04 0.65
CA MET A 44 -25.48 7.48 -0.58
C MET A 44 -26.41 7.37 -1.80
N LYS A 45 -26.29 8.32 -2.74
CA LYS A 45 -26.98 8.31 -4.03
C LYS A 45 -26.20 7.57 -5.13
N THR A 46 -24.88 7.51 -5.01
CA THR A 46 -23.97 6.87 -5.97
C THR A 46 -23.96 5.34 -5.81
N PRO A 47 -24.16 4.57 -6.88
CA PRO A 47 -23.90 3.12 -6.93
C PRO A 47 -22.48 2.72 -6.50
N ILE A 48 -22.35 1.50 -5.98
CA ILE A 48 -21.08 0.93 -5.51
C ILE A 48 -20.06 0.80 -6.65
N ASN A 49 -20.49 0.42 -7.86
CA ASN A 49 -19.62 0.26 -9.02
C ASN A 49 -19.02 1.58 -9.52
N GLU A 50 -19.79 2.67 -9.54
CA GLU A 50 -19.28 4.01 -9.86
C GLU A 50 -18.15 4.45 -8.90
N ILE A 51 -18.31 4.14 -7.60
CA ILE A 51 -17.30 4.43 -6.56
C ILE A 51 -16.08 3.51 -6.72
N GLY A 52 -16.29 2.23 -7.02
CA GLY A 52 -15.20 1.27 -7.28
C GLY A 52 -14.38 1.66 -8.52
N SER A 53 -15.04 2.11 -9.59
CA SER A 53 -14.38 2.65 -10.79
C SER A 53 -13.55 3.90 -10.48
N VAL A 54 -14.03 4.83 -9.65
CA VAL A 54 -13.24 5.98 -9.16
C VAL A 54 -11.94 5.54 -8.51
N LEU A 55 -12.02 4.57 -7.60
CA LEU A 55 -10.84 4.05 -6.91
C LEU A 55 -9.90 3.34 -7.87
N ASN A 56 -10.43 2.57 -8.83
CA ASN A 56 -9.62 1.88 -9.82
C ASN A 56 -8.89 2.85 -10.76
N MET A 57 -9.58 3.87 -11.28
CA MET A 57 -8.98 4.89 -12.15
C MET A 57 -7.93 5.71 -11.40
N TYR A 58 -8.23 6.16 -10.17
CA TYR A 58 -7.28 6.95 -9.37
C TYR A 58 -6.01 6.17 -9.05
N TYR A 59 -6.14 4.92 -8.59
CA TYR A 59 -4.97 4.10 -8.29
C TYR A 59 -4.26 3.57 -9.54
N GLY A 60 -4.98 3.42 -10.66
CA GLY A 60 -4.38 3.15 -11.99
C GLY A 60 -3.58 4.32 -12.58
N GLY A 61 -3.67 5.53 -11.99
CA GLY A 61 -2.87 6.69 -12.39
C GLY A 61 -3.63 7.79 -13.15
N MET A 62 -4.97 7.80 -13.11
CA MET A 62 -5.78 8.89 -13.66
C MET A 62 -5.92 10.05 -12.64
N PRO A 63 -5.71 11.32 -13.05
CA PRO A 63 -5.94 12.48 -12.17
C PRO A 63 -7.44 12.79 -12.00
N ILE A 64 -7.77 13.59 -10.98
CA ILE A 64 -9.15 13.69 -10.45
C ILE A 64 -10.09 14.46 -11.40
N ASP A 65 -9.56 15.40 -12.16
CA ASP A 65 -10.17 16.11 -13.28
C ASP A 65 -10.53 15.15 -14.43
N ALA A 66 -9.59 14.28 -14.84
CA ALA A 66 -9.85 13.27 -15.85
C ALA A 66 -10.86 12.21 -15.37
N ILE A 67 -10.84 11.85 -14.08
CA ILE A 67 -11.89 11.01 -13.47
C ILE A 67 -13.25 11.70 -13.50
N GLN A 68 -13.33 13.00 -13.18
CA GLN A 68 -14.56 13.78 -13.29
C GLN A 68 -15.11 13.76 -14.72
N ALA A 69 -14.25 14.00 -15.72
CA ALA A 69 -14.63 13.98 -17.12
C ALA A 69 -15.14 12.59 -17.55
N GLN A 70 -14.44 11.51 -17.16
CA GLN A 70 -14.84 10.14 -17.46
C GLN A 70 -16.17 9.74 -16.80
N LEU A 71 -16.42 10.15 -15.55
CA LEU A 71 -17.71 9.92 -14.87
C LEU A 71 -18.86 10.69 -15.54
N ASN A 72 -18.60 11.91 -16.00
CA ASN A 72 -19.59 12.71 -16.71
C ASN A 72 -19.92 12.09 -18.07
N LEU A 73 -18.91 11.63 -18.82
CA LEU A 73 -19.07 10.93 -20.09
C LEU A 73 -19.82 9.61 -19.95
N GLN A 74 -19.46 8.78 -18.96
CA GLN A 74 -19.99 7.42 -18.80
C GLN A 74 -21.38 7.38 -18.14
N TYR A 75 -21.70 8.33 -17.25
CA TYR A 75 -22.91 8.27 -16.42
C TYR A 75 -23.78 9.54 -16.46
N GLY A 76 -23.41 10.58 -17.23
CA GLY A 76 -24.12 11.87 -17.25
C GLY A 76 -24.04 12.64 -15.92
N LYS A 77 -23.02 12.35 -15.10
CA LYS A 77 -22.90 12.85 -13.71
C LYS A 77 -21.68 13.74 -13.53
N TYR A 78 -21.89 15.05 -13.57
CA TYR A 78 -20.87 16.00 -13.14
C TYR A 78 -20.67 15.96 -11.62
N LEU A 79 -19.59 15.30 -11.19
CA LEU A 79 -19.23 15.13 -9.79
C LEU A 79 -18.01 15.99 -9.45
N SER A 80 -18.13 16.87 -8.46
CA SER A 80 -17.02 17.77 -8.10
C SER A 80 -15.81 17.00 -7.55
N GLU A 81 -14.61 17.44 -7.89
CA GLU A 81 -13.36 16.81 -7.43
C GLU A 81 -13.31 16.59 -5.91
N PRO A 82 -13.78 17.51 -5.04
CA PRO A 82 -13.79 17.27 -3.60
C PRO A 82 -14.74 16.14 -3.17
N ALA A 83 -15.75 15.77 -3.96
CA ALA A 83 -16.60 14.61 -3.71
C ALA A 83 -15.89 13.31 -4.09
N ILE A 84 -15.24 13.28 -5.26
CA ILE A 84 -14.41 12.17 -5.76
C ILE A 84 -13.27 11.89 -4.76
N TYR A 85 -12.55 12.94 -4.35
CA TYR A 85 -11.48 12.88 -3.35
C TYR A 85 -11.96 12.35 -1.99
N LYS A 86 -13.15 12.77 -1.52
CA LYS A 86 -13.76 12.25 -0.28
C LYS A 86 -14.05 10.75 -0.36
N TRP A 87 -14.42 10.22 -1.52
CA TRP A 87 -14.55 8.76 -1.71
C TRP A 87 -13.19 8.08 -1.70
N ILE A 88 -12.20 8.59 -2.45
CA ILE A 88 -10.83 8.06 -2.46
C ILE A 88 -10.28 7.94 -1.03
N VAL A 89 -10.32 9.02 -0.25
CA VAL A 89 -9.86 9.04 1.15
C VAL A 89 -10.65 8.06 2.04
N ARG A 90 -11.99 8.00 1.92
CA ARG A 90 -12.83 7.12 2.74
C ARG A 90 -12.53 5.64 2.49
N PHE A 91 -12.59 5.20 1.24
CA PHE A 91 -12.50 3.78 0.91
C PHE A 91 -11.06 3.28 0.95
N THR A 92 -10.06 4.15 0.76
CA THR A 92 -8.64 3.83 1.06
C THR A 92 -8.46 3.45 2.54
N LYS A 93 -9.02 4.22 3.49
CA LYS A 93 -8.96 3.88 4.93
C LYS A 93 -9.57 2.51 5.22
N GLN A 94 -10.66 2.15 4.54
CA GLN A 94 -11.34 0.86 4.71
C GLN A 94 -10.56 -0.30 4.08
N ALA A 95 -9.94 -0.09 2.91
CA ALA A 95 -9.04 -1.04 2.30
C ALA A 95 -7.86 -1.39 3.22
N ILE A 96 -7.24 -0.37 3.84
CA ILE A 96 -6.14 -0.54 4.80
C ILE A 96 -6.58 -1.36 6.01
N VAL A 97 -7.78 -1.13 6.54
CA VAL A 97 -8.33 -1.91 7.65
C VAL A 97 -8.61 -3.36 7.24
N LYS A 98 -9.19 -3.62 6.06
CA LYS A 98 -9.39 -4.99 5.56
C LYS A 98 -8.07 -5.72 5.28
N ALA A 99 -7.05 -5.02 4.81
CA ALA A 99 -5.74 -5.59 4.45
C ALA A 99 -4.78 -5.73 5.65
N LYS A 100 -5.10 -5.21 6.84
CA LYS A 100 -4.17 -5.05 7.97
C LYS A 100 -3.52 -6.35 8.45
N ASP A 101 -4.28 -7.45 8.41
CA ASP A 101 -3.88 -8.76 8.93
C ASP A 101 -3.26 -9.67 7.85
N PHE A 102 -3.28 -9.26 6.59
CA PHE A 102 -2.77 -10.05 5.47
C PHE A 102 -1.24 -10.24 5.54
N LYS A 103 -0.79 -11.49 5.51
CA LYS A 103 0.63 -11.87 5.54
C LYS A 103 1.06 -12.49 4.20
N PRO A 104 1.87 -11.80 3.38
CA PRO A 104 2.27 -12.26 2.05
C PRO A 104 3.32 -13.38 2.10
N LYS A 105 3.18 -14.40 1.24
CA LYS A 105 4.14 -15.50 1.05
C LYS A 105 5.35 -15.09 0.19
N VAL A 106 6.08 -14.07 0.62
CA VAL A 106 7.23 -13.50 -0.11
C VAL A 106 8.48 -14.40 -0.09
N GLY A 107 9.40 -14.17 -1.03
CA GLY A 107 10.76 -14.73 -1.03
C GLY A 107 11.68 -14.15 0.05
N ASN A 108 12.97 -14.46 -0.07
CA ASN A 108 14.03 -14.10 0.89
C ASN A 108 14.97 -12.98 0.39
N VAL A 109 14.86 -12.62 -0.90
CA VAL A 109 15.64 -11.57 -1.56
C VAL A 109 14.71 -10.39 -1.83
N TRP A 110 14.94 -9.26 -1.18
CA TRP A 110 14.12 -8.06 -1.35
C TRP A 110 14.95 -6.95 -1.99
N LEU A 111 14.34 -6.18 -2.89
CA LEU A 111 14.96 -5.06 -3.59
C LEU A 111 14.45 -3.76 -2.96
N ALA A 112 15.32 -2.82 -2.62
CA ALA A 112 14.93 -1.52 -2.08
C ALA A 112 15.69 -0.37 -2.74
N ASP A 113 14.96 0.70 -3.06
CA ASP A 113 15.49 1.87 -3.75
C ASP A 113 14.68 3.13 -3.34
N GLU A 114 15.17 4.32 -3.69
CA GLU A 114 14.49 5.58 -3.38
C GLU A 114 14.39 6.53 -4.58
N THR A 115 13.29 7.30 -4.66
CA THR A 115 13.13 8.36 -5.65
C THR A 115 12.72 9.68 -4.99
N GLY A 116 13.43 10.74 -5.37
CA GLY A 116 13.07 12.11 -5.01
C GLY A 116 11.95 12.64 -5.90
N LEU A 117 11.12 13.53 -5.33
CA LEU A 117 10.07 14.26 -6.02
C LEU A 117 10.06 15.71 -5.53
N ASN A 118 9.87 16.64 -6.45
CA ASN A 118 9.68 18.06 -6.12
C ASN A 118 8.16 18.29 -5.96
N VAL A 119 7.73 18.71 -4.76
CA VAL A 119 6.34 19.03 -4.45
C VAL A 119 6.29 20.45 -3.91
N GLY A 120 6.04 21.41 -4.83
CA GLY A 120 6.33 22.81 -4.59
C GLY A 120 7.81 23.00 -4.21
N ASN A 121 8.08 23.81 -3.19
CA ASN A 121 9.44 24.12 -2.72
C ASN A 121 10.01 23.05 -1.76
N ARG A 122 9.55 21.79 -1.83
CA ARG A 122 9.99 20.70 -0.94
C ARG A 122 10.34 19.44 -1.74
N ASN A 123 11.51 18.89 -1.44
CA ASN A 123 11.92 17.59 -1.94
C ASN A 123 11.37 16.51 -0.99
N ILE A 124 10.54 15.62 -1.53
CA ILE A 124 9.96 14.48 -0.81
C ILE A 124 10.60 13.21 -1.38
N TRP A 125 11.06 12.33 -0.49
CA TRP A 125 11.64 11.05 -0.85
C TRP A 125 10.62 9.95 -0.65
N PHE A 126 10.35 9.21 -1.71
CA PHE A 126 9.67 7.92 -1.66
C PHE A 126 10.74 6.85 -1.58
N TRP A 127 10.59 5.96 -0.60
CA TRP A 127 11.41 4.78 -0.42
C TRP A 127 10.51 3.56 -0.54
N ASP A 128 10.91 2.58 -1.32
CA ASP A 128 10.08 1.41 -1.60
C ASP A 128 10.91 0.13 -1.50
N ILE A 129 10.27 -0.96 -1.07
CA ILE A 129 10.90 -2.28 -0.98
C ILE A 129 9.96 -3.38 -1.46
N ILE A 130 10.45 -4.20 -2.39
CA ILE A 130 9.69 -5.16 -3.17
C ILE A 130 10.34 -6.54 -3.12
N ASP A 131 9.54 -7.60 -3.06
CA ASP A 131 10.06 -8.98 -3.10
C ASP A 131 10.53 -9.37 -4.52
N ALA A 132 11.78 -9.84 -4.63
CA ALA A 132 12.40 -10.14 -5.92
C ALA A 132 11.79 -11.36 -6.63
N LYS A 133 11.03 -12.22 -5.93
CA LYS A 133 10.30 -13.35 -6.52
C LYS A 133 8.87 -12.95 -6.93
N THR A 134 8.06 -12.52 -5.96
CA THR A 134 6.60 -12.35 -6.11
C THR A 134 6.17 -10.97 -6.61
N ARG A 135 7.12 -10.02 -6.75
CA ARG A 135 6.86 -8.58 -6.94
C ARG A 135 6.02 -7.95 -5.82
N TYR A 136 5.78 -8.61 -4.68
CA TYR A 136 4.97 -8.00 -3.63
C TYR A 136 5.67 -6.78 -3.03
N LEU A 137 5.05 -5.60 -3.11
CA LEU A 137 5.50 -4.35 -2.51
C LEU A 137 5.28 -4.43 -0.99
N LEU A 138 6.36 -4.71 -0.27
CA LEU A 138 6.38 -5.00 1.16
C LEU A 138 6.12 -3.76 2.01
N ALA A 139 6.72 -2.63 1.64
CA ALA A 139 6.55 -1.36 2.30
C ALA A 139 6.89 -0.19 1.37
N SER A 140 6.22 0.94 1.60
CA SER A 140 6.67 2.26 1.17
C SER A 140 6.92 3.15 2.39
N HIS A 141 7.77 4.15 2.25
CA HIS A 141 8.01 5.18 3.27
C HIS A 141 8.18 6.56 2.61
N ILE A 142 7.63 7.58 3.26
CA ILE A 142 7.67 8.97 2.80
C ILE A 142 8.35 9.81 3.87
N SER A 143 9.45 10.45 3.45
CA SER A 143 10.29 11.35 4.25
C SER A 143 10.56 12.65 3.51
N VAL A 144 10.96 13.69 4.25
CA VAL A 144 11.57 14.93 3.71
C VAL A 144 13.10 14.91 3.83
N THR A 145 13.62 13.85 4.43
CA THR A 145 15.02 13.52 4.66
C THR A 145 15.44 12.36 3.75
N ARG A 146 16.75 12.17 3.56
CA ARG A 146 17.32 10.97 2.94
C ARG A 146 18.42 10.36 3.81
N THR A 147 18.05 9.74 4.94
CA THR A 147 19.03 9.26 5.95
C THR A 147 18.92 7.77 6.29
N THR A 148 19.92 7.26 7.03
CA THR A 148 19.96 5.92 7.62
C THR A 148 18.65 5.55 8.35
N GLU A 149 18.03 6.50 9.06
CA GLU A 149 16.77 6.27 9.78
C GLU A 149 15.59 5.98 8.85
N ASP A 150 15.49 6.68 7.71
CA ASP A 150 14.42 6.45 6.73
C ASP A 150 14.56 5.06 6.08
N ALA A 151 15.79 4.66 5.75
CA ALA A 151 16.11 3.31 5.29
C ALA A 151 15.78 2.26 6.37
N GLN A 152 16.16 2.48 7.64
CA GLN A 152 15.83 1.58 8.75
C GLN A 152 14.29 1.40 8.90
N ILE A 153 13.52 2.49 8.82
CA ILE A 153 12.05 2.47 8.89
C ILE A 153 11.45 1.67 7.73
N LEU A 154 12.00 1.77 6.52
CA LEU A 154 11.56 0.99 5.36
C LEU A 154 11.73 -0.52 5.61
N ILE A 155 12.93 -0.95 6.04
CA ILE A 155 13.23 -2.37 6.28
C ILE A 155 12.39 -2.92 7.45
N GLU A 156 12.23 -2.16 8.54
CA GLU A 156 11.37 -2.55 9.69
C GLU A 156 9.89 -2.72 9.30
N LYS A 157 9.36 -1.86 8.40
CA LYS A 157 8.01 -2.03 7.85
C LYS A 157 7.90 -3.31 7.02
N ALA A 158 8.87 -3.59 6.15
CA ALA A 158 8.88 -4.77 5.29
C ALA A 158 8.91 -6.07 6.11
N ILE A 159 9.80 -6.15 7.10
CA ILE A 159 9.88 -7.25 8.08
C ILE A 159 8.51 -7.46 8.75
N ARG A 160 7.87 -6.39 9.23
CA ARG A 160 6.57 -6.47 9.92
C ARG A 160 5.43 -6.91 9.00
N ARG A 161 5.46 -6.52 7.72
CA ARG A 161 4.49 -6.96 6.70
C ARG A 161 4.70 -8.44 6.38
N ALA A 162 5.91 -8.85 6.01
CA ALA A 162 6.26 -10.23 5.66
C ALA A 162 6.10 -11.23 6.83
N GLY A 163 6.30 -10.78 8.07
CA GLY A 163 6.36 -11.65 9.24
C GLY A 163 7.69 -12.41 9.39
N LYS A 164 8.69 -12.14 8.54
CA LYS A 164 10.02 -12.74 8.56
C LYS A 164 11.12 -11.71 8.25
N MET A 165 12.38 -12.12 8.42
CA MET A 165 13.55 -11.38 7.92
C MET A 165 13.83 -11.74 6.45
N PRO A 166 14.46 -10.84 5.67
CA PRO A 166 15.14 -11.22 4.43
C PRO A 166 16.46 -11.94 4.75
N GLU A 167 16.93 -12.76 3.80
CA GLU A 167 18.31 -13.26 3.77
C GLU A 167 19.21 -12.26 3.01
N VAL A 168 18.67 -11.62 1.97
CA VAL A 168 19.36 -10.62 1.15
C VAL A 168 18.48 -9.39 0.95
N VAL A 169 19.06 -8.21 1.13
CA VAL A 169 18.50 -6.95 0.63
C VAL A 169 19.43 -6.39 -0.44
N ILE A 170 18.91 -6.11 -1.63
CA ILE A 170 19.63 -5.51 -2.76
C ILE A 170 19.18 -4.05 -2.90
N THR A 171 20.13 -3.11 -3.03
CA THR A 171 19.83 -1.68 -3.20
C THR A 171 20.77 -1.02 -4.21
N ASP A 172 20.47 0.20 -4.66
CA ASP A 172 21.51 1.04 -5.28
C ASP A 172 22.52 1.55 -4.21
N LYS A 173 23.48 2.37 -4.63
CA LYS A 173 24.70 2.75 -3.92
C LYS A 173 24.50 3.69 -2.72
N LEU A 174 23.28 4.15 -2.42
CA LEU A 174 23.02 5.06 -1.29
C LEU A 174 23.54 4.47 0.03
N SER A 175 24.42 5.20 0.70
CA SER A 175 25.08 4.78 1.93
C SER A 175 24.14 4.55 3.11
N ALA A 176 22.98 5.23 3.13
CA ALA A 176 21.95 5.09 4.16
C ALA A 176 21.47 3.63 4.35
N TYR A 177 21.40 2.86 3.26
CA TYR A 177 20.99 1.44 3.33
C TYR A 177 22.00 0.57 4.09
N ILE A 178 23.30 0.86 3.99
CA ILE A 178 24.37 0.05 4.60
C ILE A 178 24.18 -0.02 6.11
N GLU A 179 23.93 1.13 6.75
CA GLU A 179 23.63 1.18 8.18
C GLU A 179 22.16 0.82 8.47
N GLY A 180 21.21 1.25 7.64
CA GLY A 180 19.78 1.03 7.86
C GLY A 180 19.39 -0.46 7.90
N ILE A 181 19.98 -1.27 7.02
CA ILE A 181 19.77 -2.73 6.95
C ILE A 181 20.44 -3.44 8.13
N ASP A 182 21.68 -3.06 8.50
CA ASP A 182 22.38 -3.62 9.67
C ASP A 182 21.60 -3.30 10.97
N LEU A 183 21.09 -2.07 11.11
CA LEU A 183 20.28 -1.63 12.24
C LEU A 183 18.92 -2.34 12.32
N ALA A 184 18.19 -2.49 11.21
CA ALA A 184 16.86 -3.10 11.19
C ALA A 184 16.90 -4.64 11.33
N THR A 185 17.89 -5.30 10.74
CA THR A 185 18.01 -6.77 10.79
C THR A 185 18.85 -7.26 11.96
N GLY A 186 19.73 -6.40 12.50
CA GLY A 186 20.72 -6.74 13.52
C GLY A 186 21.98 -7.41 12.96
N GLY A 187 22.27 -7.21 11.67
CA GLY A 187 23.38 -7.85 10.94
C GLY A 187 23.08 -9.29 10.48
N ARG A 188 21.81 -9.59 10.16
CA ARG A 188 21.37 -10.94 9.74
C ARG A 188 21.06 -11.09 8.26
N ALA A 189 20.68 -10.02 7.57
CA ALA A 189 20.56 -10.02 6.12
C ALA A 189 21.89 -9.58 5.49
N ALA A 190 22.27 -10.21 4.40
CA ALA A 190 23.32 -9.69 3.53
C ALA A 190 22.80 -8.42 2.82
N HIS A 191 23.64 -7.38 2.76
CA HIS A 191 23.39 -6.21 1.92
C HIS A 191 24.22 -6.31 0.65
N ILE A 192 23.55 -6.38 -0.50
CA ILE A 192 24.18 -6.26 -1.81
C ILE A 192 23.86 -4.87 -2.35
N ARG A 193 24.89 -4.16 -2.81
CA ARG A 193 24.70 -2.95 -3.63
C ARG A 193 24.80 -3.37 -5.09
N SER A 194 23.73 -3.15 -5.86
CA SER A 194 23.68 -3.46 -7.28
C SER A 194 24.83 -2.76 -8.02
N LYS A 195 25.43 -3.46 -8.97
CA LYS A 195 26.36 -2.87 -9.93
C LYS A 195 25.68 -2.86 -11.30
N PRO A 196 25.97 -1.84 -12.13
CA PRO A 196 25.77 -1.99 -13.57
C PRO A 196 26.42 -3.31 -14.04
N PHE A 197 25.71 -4.05 -14.89
CA PHE A 197 26.17 -5.26 -15.59
C PHE A 197 26.41 -6.55 -14.77
N THR A 198 26.08 -6.63 -13.46
CA THR A 198 26.12 -7.92 -12.73
C THR A 198 24.76 -8.50 -12.35
N ASP A 199 23.78 -7.64 -12.04
CA ASP A 199 22.50 -8.06 -11.44
C ASP A 199 21.30 -7.55 -12.24
N GLU A 200 21.37 -7.64 -13.58
CA GLU A 200 20.42 -7.03 -14.52
C GLU A 200 18.95 -7.28 -14.17
N ASN A 201 18.60 -8.52 -13.81
CA ASN A 201 17.25 -8.86 -13.38
C ASN A 201 16.78 -8.04 -12.17
N SER A 202 17.64 -7.78 -11.18
CA SER A 202 17.27 -7.00 -9.99
C SER A 202 17.01 -5.52 -10.34
N THR A 203 17.89 -4.94 -11.15
CA THR A 203 17.80 -3.54 -11.61
C THR A 203 16.56 -3.35 -12.49
N ASN A 204 16.33 -4.26 -13.46
CA ASN A 204 15.17 -4.26 -14.35
C ASN A 204 13.81 -4.39 -13.64
N ILE A 205 13.76 -4.96 -12.44
CA ILE A 205 12.54 -5.03 -11.62
C ILE A 205 12.27 -3.67 -10.95
N ILE A 206 13.29 -3.10 -10.30
CA ILE A 206 13.11 -1.90 -9.49
C ILE A 206 12.99 -0.63 -10.36
N GLU A 207 13.64 -0.58 -11.53
CA GLU A 207 13.44 0.48 -12.52
C GLU A 207 12.02 0.49 -13.10
N ARG A 208 11.47 -0.69 -13.47
CA ARG A 208 10.06 -0.80 -13.92
C ARG A 208 9.07 -0.39 -12.82
N PHE A 209 9.36 -0.77 -11.58
CA PHE A 209 8.58 -0.32 -10.42
C PHE A 209 8.65 1.21 -10.27
N HIS A 210 9.84 1.80 -10.34
CA HIS A 210 10.04 3.24 -10.24
C HIS A 210 9.48 4.03 -11.42
N GLY A 211 9.41 3.46 -12.63
CA GLY A 211 8.65 4.03 -13.74
C GLY A 211 7.15 4.13 -13.42
N THR A 212 6.57 3.03 -12.91
CA THR A 212 5.17 2.98 -12.46
C THR A 212 4.90 3.99 -11.32
N LEU A 213 5.81 4.05 -10.34
CA LEU A 213 5.71 4.98 -9.22
C LEU A 213 5.78 6.43 -9.70
N LYS A 214 6.76 6.78 -10.55
CA LYS A 214 6.96 8.13 -11.09
C LYS A 214 5.77 8.65 -11.91
N GLN A 215 5.10 7.78 -12.67
CA GLN A 215 3.84 8.11 -13.35
C GLN A 215 2.77 8.51 -12.33
N ARG A 216 2.51 7.63 -11.35
CA ARG A 216 1.45 7.88 -10.37
C ARG A 216 1.78 9.01 -9.40
N THR A 217 3.05 9.30 -9.12
CA THR A 217 3.45 10.44 -8.27
C THR A 217 3.14 11.79 -8.92
N ARG A 218 2.94 11.86 -10.25
CA ARG A 218 2.51 13.09 -10.94
C ARG A 218 1.07 13.47 -10.61
N VAL A 219 0.15 12.49 -10.56
CA VAL A 219 -1.24 12.66 -10.05
C VAL A 219 -1.27 13.19 -8.60
N ILE A 220 -0.18 12.97 -7.89
CA ILE A 220 0.01 13.14 -6.46
C ILE A 220 0.63 14.50 -6.08
N HIS A 221 1.06 15.33 -7.04
CA HIS A 221 1.63 16.67 -6.78
C HIS A 221 0.71 17.60 -5.94
N HIS A 222 -0.58 17.29 -5.84
CA HIS A 222 -1.56 17.99 -4.99
C HIS A 222 -1.64 17.52 -3.52
N PHE A 223 -0.64 16.77 -3.02
CA PHE A 223 -0.52 16.43 -1.59
C PHE A 223 -0.39 17.69 -0.71
N ARG A 224 -1.51 18.15 -0.16
CA ARG A 224 -1.60 19.31 0.75
C ARG A 224 -0.84 19.11 2.06
N ASP A 225 -0.63 17.85 2.47
CA ASP A 225 0.01 17.47 3.72
C ASP A 225 0.61 16.05 3.65
N LEU A 226 1.50 15.72 4.61
CA LEU A 226 2.22 14.45 4.66
C LEU A 226 1.40 13.26 5.23
N GLU A 227 0.24 13.50 5.85
CA GLU A 227 -0.64 12.46 6.39
C GLU A 227 -1.52 11.88 5.27
N THR A 228 -2.16 12.77 4.50
CA THR A 228 -2.76 12.50 3.18
C THR A 228 -1.78 11.75 2.28
N ALA A 229 -0.52 12.21 2.23
CA ALA A 229 0.51 11.59 1.39
C ALA A 229 0.74 10.11 1.73
N ARG A 230 0.84 9.81 3.02
CA ARG A 230 1.02 8.45 3.54
C ARG A 230 -0.23 7.61 3.30
N LEU A 231 -1.42 8.12 3.62
CA LEU A 231 -2.69 7.42 3.41
C LEU A 231 -2.88 6.96 1.95
N LEU A 232 -2.65 7.86 0.99
CA LEU A 232 -2.82 7.58 -0.44
C LEU A 232 -1.67 6.75 -1.04
N THR A 233 -0.62 6.50 -0.25
CA THR A 233 0.47 5.57 -0.56
C THR A 233 0.23 4.21 0.10
N ASP A 234 -0.32 4.14 1.31
CA ASP A 234 -0.80 2.87 1.89
C ASP A 234 -1.92 2.26 1.02
N GLY A 235 -2.78 3.09 0.43
CA GLY A 235 -3.73 2.67 -0.61
C GLY A 235 -3.08 2.19 -1.92
N TRP A 236 -1.89 2.67 -2.25
CA TRP A 236 -1.12 2.21 -3.42
C TRP A 236 -0.60 0.80 -3.20
N LEU A 237 -0.04 0.48 -2.03
CA LEU A 237 0.35 -0.90 -1.70
C LEU A 237 -0.82 -1.87 -1.88
N ILE A 238 -2.05 -1.44 -1.64
CA ILE A 238 -3.23 -2.29 -1.80
C ILE A 238 -3.57 -2.47 -3.27
N HIS A 239 -3.73 -1.39 -4.04
CA HIS A 239 -3.99 -1.55 -5.47
C HIS A 239 -2.87 -2.31 -6.18
N TYR A 240 -1.61 -1.96 -5.93
CA TYR A 240 -0.44 -2.61 -6.51
C TYR A 240 -0.40 -4.12 -6.19
N ASN A 241 -0.53 -4.53 -4.93
CA ASN A 241 -0.38 -5.94 -4.55
C ASN A 241 -1.61 -6.81 -4.87
N PHE A 242 -2.82 -6.26 -4.79
CA PHE A 242 -4.06 -7.04 -4.90
C PHE A 242 -4.72 -6.92 -6.28
N PHE A 243 -4.63 -5.75 -6.95
CA PHE A 243 -5.44 -5.45 -8.14
C PHE A 243 -4.64 -5.17 -9.42
N LYS A 244 -3.47 -4.55 -9.33
CA LYS A 244 -2.62 -4.26 -10.49
C LYS A 244 -2.06 -5.56 -11.05
N GLU A 245 -2.22 -5.76 -12.34
CA GLU A 245 -1.71 -6.92 -13.06
C GLU A 245 -0.31 -6.64 -13.62
N HIS A 246 0.51 -7.70 -13.72
CA HIS A 246 1.91 -7.62 -14.13
C HIS A 246 2.23 -8.67 -15.19
N GLU A 247 2.75 -8.22 -16.33
CA GLU A 247 3.23 -9.09 -17.42
C GLU A 247 4.26 -10.11 -16.91
N SER A 248 5.16 -9.71 -16.02
CA SER A 248 6.17 -10.60 -15.40
C SER A 248 5.60 -11.57 -14.35
N LEU A 249 4.28 -11.65 -14.21
CA LEU A 249 3.54 -12.54 -13.31
C LEU A 249 2.30 -13.10 -14.05
N ASP A 250 2.43 -13.43 -15.33
CA ASP A 250 1.36 -14.03 -16.15
C ASP A 250 0.07 -13.19 -16.20
N ASN A 251 0.22 -11.85 -16.17
CA ASN A 251 -0.87 -10.87 -16.10
C ASN A 251 -1.79 -11.03 -14.87
N VAL A 252 -1.26 -11.47 -13.73
CA VAL A 252 -1.97 -11.36 -12.44
C VAL A 252 -1.25 -10.44 -11.45
N SER A 253 -1.92 -10.10 -10.34
CA SER A 253 -1.36 -9.29 -9.26
C SER A 253 -0.45 -10.11 -8.34
N PRO A 254 0.48 -9.49 -7.58
CA PRO A 254 1.38 -10.19 -6.66
C PRO A 254 0.67 -11.16 -5.72
N VAL A 255 -0.50 -10.80 -5.19
CA VAL A 255 -1.29 -11.67 -4.29
C VAL A 255 -1.94 -12.84 -5.04
N LYS A 256 -2.48 -12.62 -6.25
CA LYS A 256 -2.98 -13.70 -7.12
C LYS A 256 -1.86 -14.67 -7.51
N HIS A 257 -0.68 -14.16 -7.87
CA HIS A 257 0.51 -14.97 -8.23
C HIS A 257 0.99 -15.84 -7.06
N MET A 258 0.96 -15.34 -5.82
CA MET A 258 1.24 -16.13 -4.61
C MET A 258 0.18 -17.20 -4.29
N LYS A 259 -0.90 -17.31 -5.08
CA LYS A 259 -2.04 -18.23 -4.88
C LYS A 259 -2.58 -18.15 -3.45
N MET A 260 -2.87 -16.93 -3.01
CA MET A 260 -3.39 -16.62 -1.68
C MET A 260 -4.84 -16.16 -1.74
N GLU A 261 -5.62 -16.53 -0.72
CA GLU A 261 -6.95 -15.96 -0.50
C GLU A 261 -6.85 -14.45 -0.27
N MET A 262 -7.74 -13.69 -0.91
CA MET A 262 -7.77 -12.23 -0.83
C MET A 262 -8.83 -11.77 0.19
N PRO A 263 -8.54 -10.80 1.06
CA PRO A 263 -9.51 -10.25 2.03
C PRO A 263 -10.59 -9.36 1.38
N PHE A 264 -10.52 -9.20 0.06
CA PHE A 264 -11.50 -8.55 -0.81
C PHE A 264 -11.18 -8.92 -2.27
N ALA A 265 -12.20 -9.05 -3.13
CA ALA A 265 -11.98 -9.34 -4.55
C ALA A 265 -11.45 -8.13 -5.33
N ASP A 266 -12.06 -6.97 -5.12
CA ASP A 266 -11.82 -5.74 -5.89
C ASP A 266 -12.15 -4.47 -5.06
N TRP A 267 -12.12 -3.30 -5.72
CA TRP A 267 -12.57 -2.05 -5.12
C TRP A 267 -14.09 -2.02 -4.83
N ASN A 268 -14.92 -2.75 -5.57
CA ASN A 268 -16.37 -2.80 -5.35
C ASN A 268 -16.71 -3.53 -4.04
N ASP A 269 -16.00 -4.59 -3.69
CA ASP A 269 -16.08 -5.31 -2.42
C ASP A 269 -15.60 -4.43 -1.24
N ILE A 270 -14.48 -3.73 -1.39
CA ILE A 270 -14.01 -2.73 -0.41
C ILE A 270 -15.12 -1.70 -0.13
N VAL A 271 -15.77 -1.19 -1.17
CA VAL A 271 -16.88 -0.24 -1.05
C VAL A 271 -18.14 -0.89 -0.47
N ARG A 272 -18.51 -2.11 -0.89
CA ARG A 272 -19.73 -2.83 -0.49
C ARG A 272 -19.75 -3.12 1.01
N HIS A 273 -18.73 -3.78 1.53
CA HIS A 273 -18.63 -4.15 2.94
C HIS A 273 -18.02 -3.00 3.76
N SER A 274 -18.52 -1.78 3.56
CA SER A 274 -18.04 -0.56 4.23
C SER A 274 -18.87 -0.22 5.46
N ASN A 275 -18.41 -0.67 6.64
CA ASN A 275 -19.04 -0.35 7.92
C ASN A 275 -19.04 1.16 8.19
N LEU A 276 -20.22 1.78 8.04
CA LEU A 276 -20.44 3.20 8.32
C LEU A 276 -20.06 3.57 9.78
N ALA A 277 -20.28 2.66 10.73
CA ALA A 277 -19.97 2.86 12.14
C ALA A 277 -18.46 2.97 12.45
N GLU A 278 -17.60 2.24 11.73
CA GLU A 278 -16.15 2.30 11.95
C GLU A 278 -15.58 3.65 11.50
N THR A 279 -16.06 4.19 10.37
CA THR A 279 -15.55 5.48 9.84
C THR A 279 -15.74 6.68 10.78
N ALA A 280 -16.64 6.59 11.76
CA ALA A 280 -16.84 7.60 12.80
C ALA A 280 -16.04 7.36 14.09
N ARG A 281 -15.43 6.18 14.27
CA ARG A 281 -14.76 5.77 15.52
C ARG A 281 -13.24 5.83 15.47
N PHE A 282 -12.64 6.11 14.30
CA PHE A 282 -11.20 6.30 14.18
C PHE A 282 -10.72 7.60 14.82
N LYS A 283 -10.53 7.57 16.15
CA LYS A 283 -9.32 8.18 16.72
C LYS A 283 -8.15 7.56 15.94
N PHE A 284 -7.25 8.40 15.42
CA PHE A 284 -6.08 7.91 14.72
C PHE A 284 -5.37 6.84 15.56
N VAL A 285 -4.99 5.72 14.94
CA VAL A 285 -3.83 4.98 15.41
C VAL A 285 -2.71 6.01 15.40
N LYS A 286 -2.24 6.47 16.58
CA LYS A 286 -1.17 7.46 16.66
C LYS A 286 -0.06 6.97 15.71
N PRO A 287 0.42 7.81 14.77
CA PRO A 287 1.48 7.38 13.85
C PRO A 287 2.60 6.78 14.71
N ILE A 288 3.13 5.61 14.31
CA ILE A 288 4.17 4.89 15.06
C ILE A 288 5.16 5.94 15.53
N PRO A 289 5.23 6.22 16.84
CA PRO A 289 5.73 7.50 17.32
C PRO A 289 7.15 7.62 16.82
N MET A 290 7.43 8.66 16.01
CA MET A 290 8.72 8.84 15.36
C MET A 290 9.81 8.51 16.37
N HIS A 291 10.56 7.44 16.13
CA HIS A 291 11.63 7.04 17.05
C HIS A 291 12.54 8.26 17.16
N LYS A 292 12.52 8.93 18.33
CA LYS A 292 13.21 10.21 18.53
C LYS A 292 14.63 10.02 18.00
N PRO A 293 15.09 10.83 17.02
CA PRO A 293 16.29 10.55 16.26
C PRO A 293 17.41 10.25 17.24
N ARG A 294 17.99 9.04 17.12
CA ARG A 294 18.85 8.46 18.17
C ARG A 294 19.88 9.49 18.58
N THR A 295 19.98 9.77 19.89
CA THR A 295 20.92 10.76 20.40
C THR A 295 22.35 10.40 19.98
N LYS A 296 23.28 11.37 19.94
CA LYS A 296 24.69 11.08 19.59
C LYS A 296 25.24 9.87 20.39
N LYS A 297 24.89 9.79 21.68
CA LYS A 297 25.17 8.62 22.54
C LYS A 297 24.54 7.33 22.01
N GLN A 298 23.22 7.29 21.76
CA GLN A 298 22.55 6.07 21.24
C GLN A 298 23.04 5.61 19.85
N LYS A 299 23.50 6.54 18.98
CA LYS A 299 24.16 6.19 17.72
C LYS A 299 25.54 5.58 17.97
N MET A 300 26.35 6.21 18.82
CA MET A 300 27.68 5.75 19.21
C MET A 300 27.64 4.38 19.94
N ASP A 301 26.68 4.17 20.84
CA ASP A 301 26.44 2.89 21.53
C ASP A 301 26.03 1.78 20.54
N ALA A 302 25.38 2.12 19.42
CA ALA A 302 25.04 1.16 18.36
C ALA A 302 26.26 0.83 17.51
N TYR A 303 27.04 1.84 17.10
CA TYR A 303 28.31 1.71 16.38
C TYR A 303 29.31 0.81 17.13
N TYR A 304 29.55 1.06 18.43
CA TYR A 304 30.42 0.20 19.23
C TYR A 304 29.90 -1.24 19.36
N ARG A 305 28.57 -1.43 19.50
CA ARG A 305 27.97 -2.79 19.50
C ARG A 305 28.13 -3.50 18.16
N ALA A 306 28.01 -2.81 17.02
CA ALA A 306 28.26 -3.37 15.70
C ALA A 306 29.72 -3.79 15.52
N ASN A 307 30.67 -2.93 15.89
CA ASN A 307 32.11 -3.26 15.84
C ASN A 307 32.50 -4.41 16.78
N MET A 308 31.94 -4.47 17.99
CA MET A 308 32.13 -5.60 18.91
C MET A 308 31.56 -6.91 18.35
N ARG A 309 30.43 -6.87 17.62
CA ARG A 309 29.90 -8.05 16.91
C ARG A 309 30.80 -8.46 15.75
N ARG A 310 31.26 -7.53 14.90
CA ARG A 310 32.16 -7.80 13.77
C ARG A 310 33.50 -8.39 14.26
N SER A 311 34.06 -7.86 15.35
CA SER A 311 35.26 -8.39 16.02
C SER A 311 35.05 -9.82 16.56
N ARG A 312 33.93 -10.08 17.24
CA ARG A 312 33.57 -11.44 17.71
C ARG A 312 33.34 -12.43 16.57
N ALA A 313 32.72 -12.00 15.46
CA ALA A 313 32.54 -12.82 14.27
C ALA A 313 33.89 -13.18 13.63
N LYS A 314 34.80 -12.19 13.46
CA LYS A 314 36.15 -12.43 12.93
C LYS A 314 36.99 -13.33 13.85
N LYS A 315 36.87 -13.20 15.18
CA LYS A 315 37.51 -14.15 16.11
C LYS A 315 36.94 -15.56 15.97
N ARG A 316 35.61 -15.72 15.85
CA ARG A 316 34.98 -17.03 15.63
C ARG A 316 35.39 -17.68 14.30
N SER A 317 35.48 -16.91 13.21
CA SER A 317 35.94 -17.48 11.93
C SER A 317 37.39 -17.93 12.02
N ILE A 318 38.29 -17.12 12.59
CA ILE A 318 39.70 -17.49 12.80
C ILE A 318 39.82 -18.74 13.68
N GLN A 319 39.09 -18.81 14.79
CA GLN A 319 39.07 -20.02 15.64
C GLN A 319 38.60 -21.24 14.84
N HIS A 320 37.53 -21.12 14.05
CA HIS A 320 37.01 -22.23 13.25
C HIS A 320 38.02 -22.70 12.18
N THR A 321 38.76 -21.78 11.53
CA THR A 321 39.83 -22.13 10.59
C THR A 321 40.97 -22.88 11.29
N VAL A 322 41.40 -22.40 12.46
CA VAL A 322 42.48 -23.06 13.25
C VAL A 322 42.05 -24.44 13.77
N THR A 323 40.76 -24.66 14.05
CA THR A 323 40.22 -25.99 14.43
C THR A 323 40.07 -26.95 13.26
N VAL A 324 40.06 -26.46 12.00
CA VAL A 324 39.97 -27.29 10.78
C VAL A 324 41.36 -27.56 10.16
N MET A 325 42.42 -26.93 10.69
CA MET A 325 43.82 -27.13 10.32
C MET A 325 44.60 -27.91 11.39
N ARG A 326 43.94 -28.84 12.09
CA ARG A 326 44.49 -29.71 13.13
C ARG A 326 43.90 -31.11 13.05
#